data_AF-A4CN21-F1
#
_entry.id   AF-A4CN21-F1
#
_cell.length_a   1.000
_cell.length_b   1.000
_cell.length_c   1.000
_cell.angle_alpha   90.00
_cell.angle_beta   90.00
_cell.angle_gamma   90.00
#
_symmetry.space_group_name_H-M   'P 1'
#
loop_
_entity.id
_entity.type
_entity.pdbx_description
1 polymer ?
#
loop_
_entity_poly.entity_id
_entity_poly.type
_entity_poly.pdbx_seq_one_letter_code
_entity_poly.pdbx_strand_id
1 'polypeptide(L)'
;MTTFYVVIISMSYIMTYYTFKSNSLWPAVIFHAVSNVYIQKIFPPVTTEVEGAEYWLGEYGIMFAIVTCVFGIYYGRKAIREKL
;
A
#
# COMPACT_ATOMS: atom_id res chain seq x y z
N MET A 1 5.36 -14.28 -2.88
CA MET A 1 4.83 -13.88 -4.20
C MET A 1 3.36 -13.48 -4.16
N THR A 2 2.45 -14.30 -3.62
CA THR A 2 1.01 -13.94 -3.53
C THR A 2 0.77 -12.63 -2.77
N THR A 3 1.44 -12.43 -1.64
CA THR A 3 1.35 -11.19 -0.84
C THR A 3 1.73 -9.95 -1.63
N PHE A 4 2.79 -10.03 -2.42
CA PHE A 4 3.22 -8.94 -3.29
C PHE A 4 2.17 -8.58 -4.35
N TYR A 5 1.53 -9.57 -5.00
CA TYR A 5 0.44 -9.29 -5.92
C TYR A 5 -0.75 -8.60 -5.24
N VAL A 6 -1.11 -9.04 -4.03
CA VAL A 6 -2.15 -8.38 -3.24
C VAL A 6 -1.79 -6.92 -2.96
N VAL A 7 -0.55 -6.63 -2.56
CA VAL A 7 -0.06 -5.27 -2.34
C VAL A 7 -0.21 -4.41 -3.59
N ILE A 8 0.34 -4.86 -4.73
CA ILE A 8 0.34 -4.07 -5.97
C ILE A 8 -1.08 -3.81 -6.47
N ILE A 9 -1.94 -4.83 -6.50
CA ILE A 9 -3.33 -4.68 -6.92
C ILE A 9 -4.06 -3.72 -5.98
N SER A 10 -3.90 -3.87 -4.66
CA SER A 10 -4.61 -3.04 -3.69
C SER A 10 -4.15 -1.58 -3.71
N MET A 11 -2.84 -1.34 -3.81
CA MET A 11 -2.29 0.01 -3.95
C MET A 11 -2.74 0.69 -5.24
N SER A 12 -2.99 -0.07 -6.32
CA SER A 12 -3.51 0.50 -7.57
C SER A 12 -4.86 1.20 -7.39
N TYR A 13 -5.78 0.65 -6.59
CA TYR A 13 -7.07 1.28 -6.27
C TYR A 13 -6.90 2.59 -5.50
N ILE A 14 -5.98 2.62 -4.52
CA ILE A 14 -5.71 3.81 -3.70
C ILE A 14 -5.13 4.92 -4.59
N MET A 15 -4.10 4.62 -5.37
CA MET A 15 -3.43 5.57 -6.25
C MET A 15 -4.34 6.09 -7.36
N THR A 16 -5.15 5.19 -7.96
CA THR A 16 -6.10 5.56 -9.00
C THR A 16 -7.19 6.49 -8.44
N TYR A 17 -7.73 6.17 -7.25
CA TYR A 17 -8.70 7.04 -6.58
C TYR A 17 -8.15 8.45 -6.40
N TYR A 18 -6.96 8.59 -5.84
CA TYR A 18 -6.37 9.91 -5.64
C TYR A 18 -6.08 10.62 -6.96
N THR A 19 -5.61 9.89 -7.98
CA THR A 19 -5.33 10.46 -9.30
C THR A 19 -6.57 11.11 -9.91
N PHE A 20 -7.71 10.39 -9.94
CA PHE A 20 -8.96 10.90 -10.47
C PHE A 20 -9.57 11.98 -9.57
N LYS A 21 -9.50 11.80 -8.24
CA LYS A 21 -10.06 12.77 -7.29
C LYS A 21 -9.36 14.14 -7.38
N SER A 22 -8.04 14.16 -7.52
CA SER A 22 -7.26 15.41 -7.59
C SER A 22 -7.00 15.90 -9.00
N ASN A 23 -7.39 15.14 -10.03
CA ASN A 23 -7.01 15.38 -11.43
C ASN A 23 -5.50 15.64 -11.60
N SER A 24 -4.68 14.86 -10.90
CA SER A 24 -3.22 15.03 -10.81
C SER A 24 -2.57 13.72 -10.40
N LEU A 25 -1.41 13.39 -10.99
CA LEU A 25 -0.65 12.19 -10.67
C LEU A 25 0.19 12.34 -9.38
N TRP A 26 0.46 13.58 -8.94
CA TRP A 26 1.38 13.85 -7.83
C TRP A 26 0.98 13.18 -6.51
N PRO A 27 -0.30 13.14 -6.09
CA PRO A 27 -0.68 12.45 -4.87
C PRO A 27 -0.37 10.94 -4.91
N ALA A 28 -0.56 10.29 -6.06
CA ALA A 28 -0.21 8.88 -6.24
C ALA A 28 1.30 8.65 -6.18
N VAL A 29 2.09 9.52 -6.84
CA VAL A 29 3.56 9.47 -6.82
C VAL A 29 4.10 9.62 -5.39
N ILE A 30 3.60 10.61 -4.64
CA ILE A 30 4.01 10.86 -3.25
C ILE A 30 3.61 9.67 -2.36
N PHE A 31 2.38 9.19 -2.48
CA PHE A 31 1.90 8.02 -1.74
C PHE A 31 2.80 6.80 -1.96
N HIS A 32 3.13 6.48 -3.22
CA HIS A 32 3.99 5.36 -3.57
C HIS A 32 5.41 5.53 -3.02
N ALA A 33 6.02 6.70 -3.24
CA ALA A 33 7.38 6.98 -2.77
C ALA A 33 7.49 6.87 -1.24
N VAL A 34 6.54 7.47 -0.51
CA VAL A 34 6.51 7.40 0.96
C VAL A 34 6.29 5.96 1.43
N SER A 35 5.36 5.22 0.81
CA SER A 35 5.12 3.80 1.14
C SER A 35 6.39 2.96 1.05
N ASN A 36 7.19 3.16 -0.01
CA ASN A 36 8.46 2.45 -0.18
C ASN A 36 9.50 2.85 0.88
N VAL A 37 9.59 4.13 1.24
CA VAL A 37 10.48 4.58 2.33
C VAL A 37 10.12 3.88 3.64
N TYR A 38 8.83 3.80 3.99
CA TYR A 38 8.41 3.13 5.23
C TYR A 38 8.75 1.63 5.21
N ILE A 39 8.37 0.94 4.13
CA ILE A 39 8.51 -0.52 4.04
C ILE A 39 9.96 -0.97 3.90
N GLN A 40 10.79 -0.21 3.19
CA GLN A 40 12.17 -0.61 2.88
C GLN A 40 13.22 0.00 3.83
N LYS A 41 12.96 1.19 4.41
CA LYS A 41 13.98 1.91 5.18
C LYS A 41 13.63 2.16 6.64
N ILE A 42 12.35 2.36 6.97
CA ILE A 42 11.94 2.68 8.34
C ILE A 42 11.61 1.42 9.12
N PHE A 43 10.72 0.57 8.61
CA PHE A 43 10.27 -0.60 9.36
C PHE A 43 11.32 -1.69 9.55
N PRO A 44 12.19 -2.03 8.58
CA PRO A 44 13.18 -3.07 8.78
C PRO A 44 14.09 -2.85 10.01
N PRO A 45 14.74 -1.68 10.22
CA PRO A 45 15.62 -1.50 11.38
C PRO A 45 14.88 -1.48 12.73
N VAL A 46 13.62 -1.05 12.78
CA VAL A 46 12.85 -0.97 14.06
C VAL A 46 12.21 -2.30 14.47
N THR A 47 12.34 -3.33 13.65
CA THR A 47 11.71 -4.64 13.85
C THR A 47 12.69 -5.81 13.75
N THR A 48 13.99 -5.51 13.54
CA THR A 48 15.03 -6.52 13.35
C THR A 48 15.21 -7.43 14.57
N GLU A 49 14.86 -6.95 15.77
CA GLU A 49 14.96 -7.73 17.01
C GLU A 49 13.75 -8.65 17.27
N VAL A 50 12.72 -8.58 16.41
CA VAL A 50 11.51 -9.42 16.55
C VAL A 50 11.69 -10.70 15.74
N GLU A 51 11.64 -11.85 16.42
CA GLU A 51 11.72 -13.15 15.76
C GLU A 51 10.57 -13.33 14.76
N GLY A 52 10.89 -13.77 13.54
CA GLY A 52 9.92 -13.97 12.47
C GLY A 52 9.42 -12.69 11.79
N ALA A 53 9.97 -11.51 12.11
CA ALA A 53 9.58 -10.23 11.51
C ALA A 53 9.69 -10.21 9.98
N GLU A 54 10.61 -10.98 9.41
CA GLU A 54 10.80 -11.20 7.96
C GLU A 54 9.54 -11.67 7.22
N TYR A 55 8.64 -12.44 7.87
CA TYR A 55 7.38 -12.88 7.27
C TYR A 55 6.29 -11.80 7.32
N TRP A 56 6.43 -10.84 8.22
CA TRP A 56 5.45 -9.79 8.46
C TRP A 56 5.77 -8.50 7.69
N LEU A 57 7.04 -8.28 7.36
CA LEU A 57 7.57 -7.02 6.83
C LEU A 57 8.00 -7.08 5.37
N GLY A 58 8.30 -5.90 4.83
CA GLY A 58 8.73 -5.75 3.45
C GLY A 58 7.58 -5.84 2.46
N GLU A 59 7.91 -5.84 1.18
CA GLU A 59 6.95 -5.90 0.08
C GLU A 59 6.27 -7.27 -0.03
N TYR A 60 6.85 -8.29 0.60
CA TYR A 60 6.33 -9.65 0.66
C TYR A 60 5.65 -9.97 2.00
N GLY A 61 5.68 -9.04 2.95
CA GLY A 61 5.16 -9.22 4.29
C GLY A 61 3.64 -9.34 4.34
N ILE A 62 3.15 -10.23 5.20
CA ILE A 62 1.72 -10.47 5.38
C ILE A 62 1.00 -9.22 5.91
N MET A 63 1.64 -8.47 6.82
CA MET A 63 1.04 -7.26 7.40
C MET A 63 0.75 -6.22 6.32
N PHE A 64 1.72 -5.99 5.43
CA PHE A 64 1.57 -4.99 4.38
C PHE A 64 0.49 -5.40 3.37
N ALA A 65 0.38 -6.68 3.04
CA ALA A 65 -0.69 -7.21 2.19
C ALA A 65 -2.09 -7.02 2.81
N ILE A 66 -2.25 -7.28 4.11
CA ILE A 66 -3.54 -7.09 4.81
C ILE A 66 -3.94 -5.62 4.81
N VAL A 67 -3.04 -4.73 5.23
CA VAL A 67 -3.32 -3.30 5.35
C VAL A 67 -3.67 -2.70 3.98
N THR A 68 -2.84 -2.96 2.97
CA THR A 68 -3.09 -2.46 1.61
C THR A 68 -4.39 -3.00 1.06
N CYS A 69 -4.73 -4.28 1.29
CA CYS A 69 -6.01 -4.88 0.86
C CYS A 69 -7.23 -4.18 1.45
N VAL A 70 -7.24 -3.94 2.78
CA VAL A 70 -8.33 -3.24 3.46
C VAL A 70 -8.54 -1.84 2.86
N PHE A 71 -7.45 -1.08 2.69
CA PHE A 71 -7.54 0.26 2.11
C PHE A 71 -7.88 0.23 0.62
N GLY A 72 -7.38 -0.74 -0.14
CA GLY A 72 -7.71 -0.93 -1.55
C GLY A 72 -9.20 -1.16 -1.75
N ILE A 73 -9.82 -2.04 -0.95
CA ILE A 73 -11.27 -2.26 -0.96
C ILE A 73 -12.01 -0.98 -0.57
N TYR A 74 -11.56 -0.27 0.48
CA TYR A 74 -12.19 0.97 0.92
C TYR A 74 -12.17 2.04 -0.19
N TYR A 75 -11.02 2.32 -0.78
CA TYR A 75 -10.88 3.33 -1.83
C TYR A 75 -11.55 2.92 -3.14
N GLY A 76 -11.54 1.63 -3.50
CA GLY A 76 -12.30 1.12 -4.64
C GLY A 76 -13.81 1.35 -4.47
N ARG A 77 -14.37 1.02 -3.29
CA ARG A 77 -15.79 1.30 -2.99
C ARG A 77 -16.10 2.80 -2.95
N LYS A 78 -15.16 3.60 -2.42
CA LYS A 78 -15.28 5.05 -2.36
C LYS A 78 -15.31 5.69 -3.75
N ALA A 79 -14.46 5.23 -4.68
CA ALA A 79 -14.44 5.68 -6.07
C ALA A 79 -15.80 5.46 -6.76
N ILE A 80 -16.34 4.24 -6.65
CA ILE A 80 -17.65 3.88 -7.23
C ILE A 80 -18.76 4.77 -6.66
N ARG A 81 -18.77 5.02 -5.35
CA ARG A 81 -19.77 5.88 -4.70
C ARG A 81 -19.67 7.34 -5.15
N GLU A 82 -18.46 7.81 -5.40
CA GLU A 82 -18.19 9.19 -5.85
C GLU A 82 -18.28 9.35 -7.39
N LYS A 83 -18.53 8.27 -8.13
CA LYS A 83 -18.56 8.22 -9.60
C LYS A 83 -17.25 8.74 -10.22
N LEU A 84 -16.13 8.35 -9.61
CA LEU A 84 -14.78 8.58 -10.13
C LEU A 84 -14.30 7.41 -11.00
#